data_AF-X0TPA9-F1
#
_entry.id   AF-X0TPA9-F1
#
_cell.length_a   1.000
_cell.length_b   1.000
_cell.length_c   1.000
_cell.angle_alpha   90.00
_cell.angle_beta   90.00
_cell.angle_gamma   90.00
#
_symmetry.space_group_name_H-M   'P 1'
#
loop_
_entity.id
_entity.type
_entity.pdbx_description
1 polymer ?
#
loop_
_entity_poly.entity_id
_entity_poly.type
_entity_poly.pdbx_seq_one_letter_code
_entity_poly.pdbx_strand_id
1 'polypeptide(L)'
;MEGKRYIDYVCSWGPMILGHRHPEVIQAISDALDNGTSYGAPTDLELNLAKMIVETVPSVEMVRMVNSGTEATMSAIRLARGFTGRNKLIKFDGCYHGHNDSCLVAAGSGLATFGIPDSPGVPADLAKLTISLPFNNLKAVELTVEKFGDQIAAIIIEPIAGNMGVVLPEEGFLEGLRKITKENGILLIFDEVITGFRVSPGGAQELYNIMPDLTCLGKIIGGGLPVGAYGGRRDIMKRIAPEGNIYQAGTLSGNPLAMAAGMTTLIILKNKEIY
;
A
#
# COMPACT_ATOMS: atom_id res chain seq x y z
N MET A 1 11.52 29.95 -4.93
CA MET A 1 11.25 31.39 -4.75
C MET A 1 12.54 32.21 -4.79
N GLU A 2 13.62 31.81 -4.12
CA GLU A 2 14.91 32.53 -4.14
C GLU A 2 15.87 32.16 -5.30
N GLY A 3 15.44 31.34 -6.27
CA GLY A 3 16.29 30.88 -7.37
C GLY A 3 17.38 29.86 -7.01
N LYS A 4 17.51 29.46 -5.74
CA LYS A 4 18.43 28.41 -5.30
C LYS A 4 18.07 27.05 -5.92
N ARG A 5 19.11 26.30 -6.31
CA ARG A 5 18.99 24.95 -6.90
C ARG A 5 19.57 23.93 -5.94
N TYR A 6 18.94 22.76 -5.89
CA TYR A 6 19.31 21.65 -5.02
C TYR A 6 19.34 20.37 -5.84
N ILE A 7 20.26 19.46 -5.53
CA ILE A 7 20.12 18.06 -5.92
C ILE A 7 19.06 17.47 -5.00
N ASP A 8 17.98 16.96 -5.59
CA ASP A 8 16.84 16.46 -4.82
C ASP A 8 16.93 14.95 -4.63
N TYR A 9 17.10 14.52 -3.38
CA TYR A 9 17.02 13.11 -2.97
C TYR A 9 15.67 12.77 -2.30
N VAL A 10 14.79 13.76 -2.09
CA VAL A 10 13.44 13.57 -1.56
C VAL A 10 12.51 13.10 -2.67
N CYS A 11 12.65 13.66 -3.88
CA CYS A 11 11.91 13.22 -5.07
C CYS A 11 10.39 13.15 -4.82
N SER A 12 9.86 14.17 -4.15
CA SER A 12 8.46 14.24 -3.70
C SER A 12 8.02 13.07 -2.81
N TRP A 13 8.94 12.54 -1.99
CA TRP A 13 8.76 11.36 -1.15
C TRP A 13 8.61 10.04 -1.92
N GLY A 14 9.00 10.00 -3.20
CA GLY A 14 9.06 8.76 -3.99
C GLY A 14 8.37 8.73 -5.37
N PRO A 15 7.36 9.53 -5.72
CA PRO A 15 6.74 9.47 -7.06
C PRO A 15 7.71 9.78 -8.20
N MET A 16 8.71 10.63 -7.96
CA MET A 16 9.60 11.17 -9.01
C MET A 16 10.78 10.23 -9.30
N ILE A 17 10.52 8.95 -9.53
CA ILE A 17 11.56 7.96 -9.87
C ILE A 17 12.25 8.26 -11.21
N LEU A 18 11.51 8.84 -12.17
CA LEU A 18 12.03 9.31 -13.46
C LEU A 18 12.59 10.75 -13.39
N GLY A 19 12.71 11.32 -12.18
CA GLY A 19 13.02 12.72 -11.98
C GLY A 19 11.83 13.66 -12.17
N HIS A 20 12.05 14.94 -11.89
CA HIS A 20 11.01 15.97 -11.97
C HIS A 20 10.73 16.38 -13.41
N ARG A 21 9.44 16.55 -13.75
CA ARG A 21 8.96 17.02 -15.06
C ARG A 21 9.51 16.20 -16.24
N HIS A 22 9.52 14.87 -16.12
CA HIS A 22 9.90 13.99 -17.22
C HIS A 22 9.07 14.34 -18.48
N PRO A 23 9.69 14.65 -19.64
CA PRO A 23 8.99 15.20 -20.80
C PRO A 23 7.79 14.36 -21.27
N GLU A 24 7.97 13.05 -21.34
CA GLU A 24 6.90 12.13 -21.77
C GLU A 24 5.71 12.09 -20.79
N VAL A 25 5.98 12.20 -19.48
CA VAL A 25 4.92 12.23 -18.46
C VAL A 25 4.15 13.54 -18.53
N ILE A 26 4.85 14.67 -18.71
CA ILE A 26 4.21 15.99 -18.88
C ILE A 26 3.38 16.04 -20.16
N GLN A 27 3.87 15.45 -21.26
CA GLN A 27 3.10 15.37 -22.50
C GLN A 27 1.82 14.54 -22.31
N ALA A 28 1.92 13.36 -21.69
CA ALA A 28 0.76 12.52 -21.43
C ALA A 28 -0.30 13.20 -20.55
N ILE A 29 0.12 13.98 -19.55
CA ILE A 29 -0.80 14.80 -18.73
C ILE A 29 -1.47 15.88 -19.58
N SER A 30 -0.71 16.55 -20.46
CA SER A 30 -1.21 17.63 -21.32
C SER A 30 -2.24 17.08 -22.32
N ASP A 31 -1.96 15.94 -22.95
CA ASP A 31 -2.87 15.29 -23.89
C ASP A 31 -4.16 14.81 -23.19
N ALA A 32 -4.05 14.31 -21.96
CA ALA A 32 -5.22 13.94 -21.16
C ALA A 32 -6.07 15.16 -20.79
N LEU A 33 -5.43 16.30 -20.50
CA LEU A 33 -6.10 17.55 -20.13
C LEU A 33 -7.03 18.08 -21.23
N ASP A 34 -6.66 17.90 -22.50
CA ASP A 34 -7.48 18.31 -23.65
C ASP A 34 -8.87 17.63 -23.67
N ASN A 35 -9.02 16.49 -23.00
CA ASN A 35 -10.27 15.75 -22.90
C ASN A 35 -11.04 16.01 -21.59
N GLY A 36 -10.43 16.71 -20.62
CA GLY A 36 -11.01 17.01 -19.31
C GLY A 36 -10.29 16.33 -18.14
N THR A 37 -10.64 16.74 -16.92
CA THR A 37 -9.89 16.37 -15.71
C THR A 37 -10.57 15.29 -14.86
N SER A 38 -11.88 15.09 -15.03
CA SER A 38 -12.67 14.09 -14.32
C SER A 38 -14.00 13.85 -15.03
N TYR A 39 -14.47 12.61 -15.04
CA TYR A 39 -15.72 12.22 -15.71
C TYR A 39 -16.74 11.58 -14.77
N GLY A 40 -16.31 11.05 -13.61
CA GLY A 40 -17.18 10.23 -12.74
C GLY A 40 -17.65 8.93 -13.40
N ALA A 41 -16.95 8.48 -14.44
CA ALA A 41 -17.26 7.29 -15.23
C ALA A 41 -15.97 6.55 -15.63
N PRO A 42 -16.03 5.23 -15.90
CA PRO A 42 -14.86 4.43 -16.30
C PRO A 42 -14.19 4.94 -17.58
N THR A 43 -12.88 4.72 -17.70
CA THR A 43 -12.08 5.06 -18.90
C THR A 43 -11.12 3.95 -19.28
N ASP A 44 -10.66 3.94 -20.53
CA ASP A 44 -9.62 3.01 -20.99
C ASP A 44 -8.28 3.21 -20.26
N LEU A 45 -7.98 4.44 -19.81
CA LEU A 45 -6.77 4.73 -19.04
C LEU A 45 -6.74 3.97 -17.72
N GLU A 46 -7.87 3.94 -17.01
CA GLU A 46 -8.01 3.16 -15.77
C GLU A 46 -7.81 1.66 -16.04
N LEU A 47 -8.46 1.13 -17.08
CA LEU A 47 -8.35 -0.28 -17.46
C LEU A 47 -6.90 -0.66 -17.80
N ASN A 48 -6.21 0.17 -18.58
CA ASN A 48 -4.86 -0.11 -19.03
C ASN A 48 -3.84 -0.03 -17.89
N LEU A 49 -3.94 0.98 -17.01
CA LEU A 49 -3.08 1.04 -15.83
C LEU A 49 -3.34 -0.16 -14.89
N ALA A 50 -4.60 -0.54 -14.69
CA ALA A 50 -4.94 -1.72 -13.89
C ALA A 50 -4.32 -3.01 -14.46
N LYS A 51 -4.39 -3.22 -15.78
CA LYS A 51 -3.74 -4.35 -16.46
C LYS A 51 -2.23 -4.36 -16.23
N MET A 52 -1.57 -3.21 -16.40
CA MET A 52 -0.12 -3.11 -16.17
C MET A 52 0.28 -3.48 -14.74
N ILE A 53 -0.49 -3.04 -13.74
CA ILE A 53 -0.24 -3.42 -12.34
C ILE A 53 -0.41 -4.92 -12.16
N VAL A 54 -1.50 -5.51 -12.67
CA VAL A 54 -1.77 -6.97 -12.57
C VAL A 54 -0.69 -7.79 -13.27
N GLU A 55 -0.17 -7.32 -14.41
CA GLU A 55 0.90 -8.00 -15.15
C GLU A 55 2.26 -7.92 -14.45
N THR A 56 2.49 -6.90 -13.64
CA THR A 56 3.83 -6.60 -13.07
C THR A 56 3.96 -7.01 -11.61
N VAL A 57 2.92 -6.83 -10.79
CA VAL A 57 2.97 -7.05 -9.34
C VAL A 57 2.47 -8.47 -9.01
N PRO A 58 3.35 -9.39 -8.57
CA PRO A 58 3.07 -10.83 -8.53
C PRO A 58 1.78 -11.26 -7.80
N SER A 59 1.41 -10.58 -6.71
CA SER A 59 0.23 -10.95 -5.89
C SER A 59 -1.10 -10.41 -6.42
N VAL A 60 -1.06 -9.46 -7.36
CA VAL A 60 -2.23 -8.66 -7.72
C VAL A 60 -2.96 -9.29 -8.90
N GLU A 61 -4.02 -10.04 -8.62
CA GLU A 61 -4.90 -10.61 -9.65
C GLU A 61 -6.06 -9.67 -10.03
N MET A 62 -6.36 -8.73 -9.14
CA MET A 62 -7.40 -7.71 -9.28
C MET A 62 -7.02 -6.48 -8.44
N VAL A 63 -7.28 -5.28 -8.95
CA VAL A 63 -6.85 -4.02 -8.33
C VAL A 63 -7.98 -2.99 -8.34
N ARG A 64 -7.99 -2.11 -7.35
CA ARG A 64 -8.87 -0.95 -7.25
C ARG A 64 -8.05 0.31 -7.06
N MET A 65 -8.31 1.32 -7.91
CA MET A 65 -7.71 2.64 -7.79
C MET A 65 -8.41 3.46 -6.69
N VAL A 66 -7.63 4.27 -5.99
CA VAL A 66 -8.03 5.24 -4.98
C VAL A 66 -7.15 6.49 -5.10
N ASN A 67 -7.32 7.49 -4.23
CA ASN A 67 -6.70 8.80 -4.40
C ASN A 67 -5.43 9.00 -3.57
N SER A 68 -5.12 8.08 -2.66
CA SER A 68 -3.92 8.14 -1.81
C SER A 68 -3.51 6.78 -1.25
N GLY A 69 -2.29 6.70 -0.74
CA GLY A 69 -1.83 5.56 0.05
C GLY A 69 -2.67 5.33 1.31
N THR A 70 -3.11 6.39 1.99
CA THR A 70 -4.03 6.28 3.15
C THR A 70 -5.34 5.60 2.78
N GLU A 71 -5.94 5.96 1.64
CA GLU A 71 -7.16 5.30 1.19
C GLU A 71 -6.93 3.84 0.82
N ALA A 72 -5.76 3.52 0.25
CA ALA A 72 -5.41 2.15 -0.13
C ALA A 72 -5.29 1.26 1.11
N THR A 73 -4.52 1.66 2.10
CA THR A 73 -4.32 0.89 3.34
C THR A 73 -5.60 0.81 4.16
N MET A 74 -6.36 1.90 4.27
CA MET A 74 -7.69 1.90 4.92
C MET A 74 -8.62 0.87 4.28
N SER A 75 -8.63 0.80 2.95
CA SER A 75 -9.48 -0.11 2.19
C SER A 75 -9.01 -1.56 2.31
N ALA A 76 -7.71 -1.82 2.24
CA ALA A 76 -7.13 -3.14 2.42
C ALA A 76 -7.39 -3.70 3.83
N ILE A 77 -7.28 -2.87 4.87
CA ILE A 77 -7.60 -3.26 6.26
C ILE A 77 -9.09 -3.59 6.40
N ARG A 78 -9.98 -2.76 5.84
CA ARG A 78 -11.43 -3.03 5.84
C ARG A 78 -11.74 -4.33 5.10
N LEU A 79 -11.11 -4.55 3.95
CA LEU A 79 -11.25 -5.76 3.15
C LEU A 79 -10.80 -6.99 3.93
N ALA A 80 -9.64 -6.94 4.57
CA ALA A 80 -9.13 -8.06 5.36
C ALA A 80 -10.05 -8.42 6.53
N ARG A 81 -10.55 -7.43 7.27
CA ARG A 81 -11.53 -7.64 8.33
C ARG A 81 -12.81 -8.28 7.80
N GLY A 82 -13.37 -7.75 6.71
CA GLY A 82 -14.61 -8.27 6.12
C GLY A 82 -14.47 -9.63 5.43
N PHE A 83 -13.29 -9.97 4.92
CA PHE A 83 -12.99 -11.28 4.33
C PHE A 83 -12.84 -12.36 5.40
N THR A 84 -12.10 -12.07 6.46
CA THR A 84 -11.79 -13.04 7.53
C THR A 84 -12.88 -13.11 8.60
N GLY A 85 -13.70 -12.07 8.75
CA GLY A 85 -14.63 -11.93 9.88
C GLY A 85 -13.95 -11.60 11.21
N ARG A 86 -12.66 -11.26 11.18
CA ARG A 86 -11.82 -10.99 12.35
C ARG A 86 -11.57 -9.49 12.49
N ASN A 87 -11.23 -9.03 13.70
CA ASN A 87 -11.19 -7.60 14.01
C ASN A 87 -9.77 -7.04 14.16
N LYS A 88 -8.84 -7.84 14.70
CA LYS A 88 -7.52 -7.35 15.09
C LYS A 88 -6.59 -7.20 13.88
N LEU A 89 -5.79 -6.14 13.90
CA LEU A 89 -4.73 -5.85 12.94
C LEU A 89 -3.40 -5.89 13.68
N ILE A 90 -2.37 -6.53 13.11
CA ILE A 90 -0.99 -6.32 13.55
C ILE A 90 -0.33 -5.32 12.59
N LYS A 91 0.36 -4.32 13.15
CA LYS A 91 1.29 -3.43 12.44
C LYS A 91 2.64 -3.41 13.15
N PHE A 92 3.62 -2.78 12.53
CA PHE A 92 4.96 -2.67 13.10
C PHE A 92 5.32 -1.25 13.52
N ASP A 93 6.08 -1.13 14.61
CA ASP A 93 6.60 0.13 15.10
C ASP A 93 7.48 0.78 14.04
N GLY A 94 7.31 2.09 13.85
CA GLY A 94 8.01 2.88 12.83
C GLY A 94 7.51 2.71 11.39
N CYS A 95 6.71 1.69 11.09
CA CYS A 95 5.97 1.63 9.82
C CYS A 95 4.81 2.65 9.82
N TYR A 96 4.53 3.25 8.67
CA TYR A 96 3.47 4.22 8.47
C TYR A 96 2.57 3.83 7.30
N HIS A 97 1.28 3.66 7.59
CA HIS A 97 0.25 3.19 6.64
C HIS A 97 -0.82 4.25 6.41
N GLY A 98 -0.44 5.53 6.40
CA GLY A 98 -1.39 6.64 6.37
C GLY A 98 -2.02 6.93 7.73
N HIS A 99 -2.80 8.01 7.79
CA HIS A 99 -3.38 8.53 9.03
C HIS A 99 -4.81 8.01 9.30
N ASN A 100 -5.13 6.80 8.84
CA ASN A 100 -6.41 6.19 9.21
C ASN A 100 -6.39 5.77 10.68
N ASP A 101 -7.51 5.90 11.38
CA ASP A 101 -7.57 5.69 12.83
C ASP A 101 -7.08 4.31 13.29
N SER A 102 -7.23 3.27 12.46
CA SER A 102 -6.72 1.92 12.80
C SER A 102 -5.19 1.84 12.81
N CYS A 103 -4.49 2.76 12.16
CA CYS A 103 -3.03 2.80 12.11
C CYS A 103 -2.41 3.80 13.08
N LEU A 104 -3.19 4.76 13.62
CA LEU A 104 -2.75 5.75 14.60
C LEU A 104 -2.76 5.19 16.03
N VAL A 105 -2.05 4.09 16.23
CA VAL A 105 -1.92 3.37 17.51
C VAL A 105 -0.45 3.33 17.91
N ALA A 106 -0.18 3.73 19.14
CA ALA A 106 1.17 3.93 19.65
C ALA A 106 1.94 2.61 19.75
N ALA A 107 3.26 2.71 19.65
CA ALA A 107 4.16 1.61 20.00
C ALA A 107 4.01 1.30 21.50
N GLY A 108 3.90 0.02 21.81
CA GLY A 108 3.75 -0.46 23.18
C GLY A 108 5.04 -1.06 23.73
N SER A 109 5.29 -0.91 25.04
CA SER A 109 6.25 -1.75 25.75
C SER A 109 5.70 -3.19 25.91
N GLY A 110 5.83 -3.98 24.84
CA GLY A 110 5.46 -5.40 24.81
C GLY A 110 3.94 -5.65 24.89
N LEU A 111 3.55 -6.84 25.36
CA LEU A 111 2.15 -7.29 25.43
C LEU A 111 1.26 -6.47 26.41
N ALA A 112 1.84 -5.53 27.16
CA ALA A 112 1.16 -4.78 28.23
C ALA A 112 0.42 -3.52 27.72
N THR A 113 0.65 -3.11 26.48
CA THR A 113 0.27 -1.77 25.97
C THR A 113 -0.48 -1.87 24.64
N PHE A 114 -1.42 -2.82 24.55
CA PHE A 114 -2.26 -2.95 23.36
C PHE A 114 -3.23 -1.78 23.22
N GLY A 115 -3.19 -1.13 22.05
CA GLY A 115 -4.26 -0.28 21.58
C GLY A 115 -4.39 1.07 22.27
N ILE A 116 -3.27 1.69 22.63
CA ILE A 116 -3.24 3.08 23.08
C ILE A 116 -3.25 3.98 21.82
N PRO A 117 -4.22 4.91 21.68
CA PRO A 117 -4.21 5.87 20.59
C PRO A 117 -2.91 6.70 20.58
N ASP A 118 -2.34 6.92 19.39
CA ASP A 118 -1.13 7.76 19.22
C ASP A 118 -1.47 9.23 18.93
N SER A 119 -2.75 9.54 18.66
CA SER A 119 -3.21 10.87 18.29
C SER A 119 -4.53 11.21 18.97
N PRO A 120 -4.69 12.43 19.53
CA PRO A 120 -5.98 12.93 19.99
C PRO A 120 -7.03 12.85 18.86
N GLY A 121 -8.25 12.46 19.22
CA GLY A 121 -9.37 12.29 18.26
C GLY A 121 -9.57 10.86 17.78
N VAL A 122 -8.60 9.96 17.98
CA VAL A 122 -8.77 8.52 17.72
C VAL A 122 -9.46 7.86 18.92
N PRO A 123 -10.64 7.22 18.75
CA PRO A 123 -11.32 6.56 19.85
C PRO A 123 -10.51 5.38 20.41
N ALA A 124 -10.42 5.30 21.73
CA ALA A 124 -9.69 4.22 22.41
C ALA A 124 -10.19 2.82 22.03
N ASP A 125 -11.49 2.67 21.79
CA ASP A 125 -12.07 1.37 21.39
C ASP A 125 -11.63 0.92 20.00
N LEU A 126 -11.37 1.86 19.09
CA LEU A 126 -10.82 1.52 17.78
C LEU A 126 -9.34 1.16 17.90
N ALA A 127 -8.58 1.90 18.72
CA ALA A 127 -7.17 1.62 18.94
C ALA A 127 -6.92 0.21 19.52
N LYS A 128 -7.81 -0.31 20.40
CA LYS A 128 -7.77 -1.70 20.92
C LYS A 128 -7.82 -2.80 19.85
N LEU A 129 -8.22 -2.46 18.63
CA LEU A 129 -8.26 -3.39 17.50
C LEU A 129 -6.94 -3.46 16.73
N THR A 130 -5.92 -2.70 17.13
CA THR A 130 -4.60 -2.73 16.51
C THR A 130 -3.54 -3.07 17.54
N ILE A 131 -2.68 -4.02 17.16
CA ILE A 131 -1.53 -4.46 17.92
C ILE A 131 -0.30 -3.93 17.19
N SER A 132 0.52 -3.12 17.88
CA SER A 132 1.81 -2.66 17.37
C SER A 132 2.92 -3.53 17.93
N LEU A 133 3.80 -4.04 17.05
CA LEU A 133 4.93 -4.89 17.42
C LEU A 133 6.24 -4.30 16.88
N PRO A 134 7.40 -4.59 17.48
CA PRO A 134 8.68 -4.16 16.93
C PRO A 134 8.94 -4.78 15.54
N PHE A 135 9.33 -3.95 14.56
CA PHE A 135 9.81 -4.43 13.27
C PHE A 135 11.02 -5.37 13.44
N ASN A 136 11.18 -6.36 12.55
CA ASN A 136 12.18 -7.45 12.64
C ASN A 136 12.09 -8.36 13.88
N ASN A 137 11.07 -8.23 14.74
CA ASN A 137 10.89 -9.12 15.89
C ASN A 137 9.86 -10.23 15.59
N LEU A 138 10.29 -11.26 14.86
CA LEU A 138 9.42 -12.40 14.52
C LEU A 138 8.88 -13.10 15.77
N LYS A 139 9.68 -13.18 16.84
CA LYS A 139 9.27 -13.84 18.08
C LYS A 139 8.06 -13.17 18.75
N ALA A 140 8.01 -11.84 18.71
CA ALA A 140 6.86 -11.08 19.20
C ALA A 140 5.59 -11.37 18.39
N VAL A 141 5.72 -11.60 17.08
CA VAL A 141 4.61 -11.98 16.20
C VAL A 141 4.10 -13.37 16.56
N GLU A 142 4.99 -14.35 16.70
CA GLU A 142 4.63 -15.73 17.11
C GLU A 142 3.83 -15.74 18.41
N LEU A 143 4.33 -15.08 19.47
CA LEU A 143 3.67 -15.02 20.77
C LEU A 143 2.31 -14.30 20.71
N THR A 144 2.19 -13.30 19.84
CA THR A 144 0.93 -12.57 19.65
C THR A 144 -0.09 -13.44 18.92
N VAL A 145 0.33 -14.18 17.90
CA VAL A 145 -0.53 -15.08 17.13
C VAL A 145 -0.95 -16.30 17.97
N GLU A 146 -0.07 -16.82 18.83
CA GLU A 146 -0.43 -17.87 19.80
C GLU A 146 -1.59 -17.42 20.71
N LYS A 147 -1.59 -16.15 21.12
CA LYS A 147 -2.59 -15.59 22.02
C LYS A 147 -3.88 -15.11 21.34
N PHE A 148 -3.79 -14.59 20.12
CA PHE A 148 -4.87 -13.87 19.45
C PHE A 148 -5.14 -14.31 18.00
N GLY A 149 -4.54 -15.40 17.53
CA GLY A 149 -4.53 -15.81 16.11
C GLY A 149 -5.92 -15.85 15.47
N ASP A 150 -6.91 -16.37 16.19
CA ASP A 150 -8.32 -16.47 15.76
C ASP A 150 -9.04 -15.11 15.64
N GLN A 151 -8.49 -14.07 16.25
CA GLN A 151 -9.02 -12.71 16.24
C GLN A 151 -8.29 -11.77 15.28
N ILE A 152 -7.14 -12.18 14.72
CA ILE A 152 -6.32 -11.36 13.83
C ILE A 152 -6.77 -11.55 12.38
N ALA A 153 -7.23 -10.46 11.77
CA ALA A 153 -7.61 -10.40 10.36
C ALA A 153 -6.40 -10.32 9.44
N ALA A 154 -5.44 -9.47 9.79
CA ALA A 154 -4.28 -9.21 8.96
C ALA A 154 -3.04 -8.78 9.75
N ILE A 155 -1.89 -8.99 9.12
CA ILE A 155 -0.63 -8.33 9.42
C ILE A 155 -0.34 -7.37 8.26
N ILE A 156 -0.18 -6.07 8.54
CA ILE A 156 0.24 -5.05 7.57
C ILE A 156 1.68 -4.60 7.86
N ILE A 157 2.48 -4.45 6.81
CA ILE A 157 3.91 -4.12 6.93
C ILE A 157 4.40 -3.35 5.71
N GLU A 158 5.31 -2.38 5.92
CA GLU A 158 6.20 -1.89 4.86
C GLU A 158 7.31 -2.94 4.67
N PRO A 159 7.37 -3.68 3.56
CA PRO A 159 8.32 -4.79 3.41
C PRO A 159 9.78 -4.33 3.48
N ILE A 160 10.05 -3.08 3.10
CA ILE A 160 11.22 -2.30 3.50
C ILE A 160 10.69 -1.03 4.13
N ALA A 161 10.96 -0.79 5.42
CA ALA A 161 10.46 0.39 6.09
C ALA A 161 11.18 1.63 5.58
N GLY A 162 10.41 2.66 5.18
CA GLY A 162 10.94 3.94 4.71
C GLY A 162 10.61 5.13 5.63
N ASN A 163 9.60 4.99 6.50
CA ASN A 163 9.11 6.09 7.33
C ASN A 163 9.81 6.27 8.69
N MET A 164 10.71 5.34 9.05
CA MET A 164 11.58 5.42 10.23
C MET A 164 13.07 5.50 9.85
N GLY A 165 13.34 6.07 8.68
CA GLY A 165 14.57 5.80 7.94
C GLY A 165 14.44 4.52 7.12
N VAL A 166 15.45 4.23 6.30
CA VAL A 166 15.47 3.00 5.50
C VAL A 166 15.96 1.85 6.38
N VAL A 167 15.06 0.94 6.73
CA VAL A 167 15.36 -0.25 7.53
C VAL A 167 14.95 -1.49 6.72
N LEU A 168 15.94 -2.32 6.40
CA LEU A 168 15.73 -3.57 5.66
C LEU A 168 15.14 -4.64 6.59
N PRO A 169 14.31 -5.56 6.06
CA PRO A 169 13.92 -6.74 6.80
C PRO A 169 15.16 -7.61 7.08
N GLU A 170 15.24 -8.16 8.29
CA GLU A 170 16.23 -9.18 8.62
C GLU A 170 15.94 -10.48 7.87
N GLU A 171 16.99 -11.29 7.62
CA GLU A 171 16.87 -12.57 6.94
C GLU A 171 15.83 -13.47 7.64
N GLY A 172 14.89 -14.02 6.87
CA GLY A 172 13.84 -14.89 7.39
C GLY A 172 12.66 -14.17 8.04
N PHE A 173 12.70 -12.84 8.20
CA PHE A 173 11.60 -12.11 8.83
C PHE A 173 10.34 -12.14 7.96
N LEU A 174 10.43 -11.76 6.68
CA LEU A 174 9.27 -11.73 5.77
C LEU A 174 8.76 -13.14 5.44
N GLU A 175 9.67 -14.10 5.29
CA GLU A 175 9.37 -15.54 5.15
C GLU A 175 8.59 -16.05 6.36
N GLY A 176 9.05 -15.69 7.57
CA GLY A 176 8.41 -16.02 8.83
C GLY A 176 7.01 -15.44 8.93
N LEU A 177 6.83 -14.15 8.62
CA LEU A 177 5.51 -13.51 8.56
C LEU A 177 4.60 -14.23 7.59
N ARG A 178 5.09 -14.56 6.39
CA ARG A 178 4.30 -15.28 5.37
C ARG A 178 3.88 -16.67 5.85
N LYS A 179 4.78 -17.41 6.49
CA LYS A 179 4.49 -18.73 7.06
C LYS A 179 3.42 -18.63 8.14
N ILE A 180 3.63 -17.78 9.15
CA ILE A 180 2.71 -17.58 10.28
C ILE A 180 1.32 -17.19 9.78
N THR A 181 1.24 -16.23 8.87
CA THR A 181 -0.05 -15.77 8.34
C THR A 181 -0.80 -16.87 7.61
N LYS A 182 -0.11 -17.63 6.75
CA LYS A 182 -0.69 -18.75 5.99
C LYS A 182 -1.20 -19.87 6.90
N GLU A 183 -0.44 -20.25 7.93
CA GLU A 183 -0.81 -21.33 8.86
C GLU A 183 -2.03 -20.97 9.74
N ASN A 184 -2.27 -19.68 9.99
CA ASN A 184 -3.31 -19.20 10.90
C ASN A 184 -4.53 -18.57 10.18
N GLY A 185 -4.56 -18.59 8.84
CA GLY A 185 -5.60 -17.94 8.04
C GLY A 185 -5.68 -16.43 8.26
N ILE A 186 -4.54 -15.80 8.59
CA ILE A 186 -4.38 -14.36 8.71
C ILE A 186 -3.93 -13.84 7.34
N LEU A 187 -4.45 -12.70 6.87
CA LEU A 187 -3.99 -12.12 5.61
C LEU A 187 -2.67 -11.35 5.82
N LEU A 188 -1.74 -11.50 4.89
CA LEU A 188 -0.54 -10.65 4.83
C LEU A 188 -0.79 -9.50 3.87
N ILE A 189 -0.62 -8.26 4.35
CA ILE A 189 -0.75 -7.03 3.56
C ILE A 189 0.63 -6.39 3.45
N PHE A 190 1.15 -6.27 2.23
CA PHE A 190 2.32 -5.43 1.97
C PHE A 190 1.86 -4.02 1.62
N ASP A 191 2.33 -3.05 2.40
CA ASP A 191 2.27 -1.65 2.05
C ASP A 191 3.46 -1.30 1.16
N GLU A 192 3.23 -1.39 -0.14
CA GLU A 192 4.21 -1.08 -1.18
C GLU A 192 3.98 0.33 -1.76
N VAL A 193 3.38 1.24 -1.00
CA VAL A 193 3.20 2.63 -1.44
C VAL A 193 4.54 3.31 -1.70
N ILE A 194 5.63 2.92 -1.02
CA ILE A 194 7.00 3.39 -1.28
C ILE A 194 7.79 2.40 -2.14
N THR A 195 7.76 1.12 -1.81
CA THR A 195 8.63 0.09 -2.42
C THR A 195 8.16 -0.38 -3.80
N GLY A 196 6.85 -0.31 -4.07
CA GLY A 196 6.27 -0.76 -5.33
C GLY A 196 6.81 0.01 -6.52
N PHE A 197 7.25 -0.71 -7.55
CA PHE A 197 7.92 -0.18 -8.74
C PHE A 197 9.23 0.59 -8.47
N ARG A 198 9.73 0.60 -7.23
CA ARG A 198 10.95 1.30 -6.83
C ARG A 198 12.12 0.37 -6.62
N VAL A 199 11.93 -0.67 -5.82
CA VAL A 199 13.01 -1.60 -5.45
C VAL A 199 13.20 -2.71 -6.47
N SER A 200 12.16 -2.96 -7.26
CA SER A 200 12.15 -3.74 -8.50
C SER A 200 10.88 -3.37 -9.29
N PRO A 201 10.72 -3.83 -10.55
CA PRO A 201 9.48 -3.66 -11.30
C PRO A 201 8.24 -4.14 -10.54
N GLY A 202 8.28 -5.34 -9.97
CA GLY A 202 7.22 -5.97 -9.18
C GLY A 202 7.21 -5.59 -7.69
N GLY A 203 8.09 -4.70 -7.25
CA GLY A 203 8.19 -4.25 -5.86
C GLY A 203 8.96 -5.21 -4.95
N ALA A 204 8.90 -4.96 -3.64
CA ALA A 204 9.61 -5.74 -2.64
C ALA A 204 9.16 -7.20 -2.62
N GLN A 205 7.90 -7.49 -2.96
CA GLN A 205 7.42 -8.87 -3.11
C GLN A 205 8.15 -9.66 -4.21
N GLU A 206 8.56 -9.02 -5.31
CA GLU A 206 9.41 -9.65 -6.33
C GLU A 206 10.85 -9.78 -5.80
N LEU A 207 11.40 -8.69 -5.26
CA LEU A 207 12.78 -8.65 -4.73
C LEU A 207 13.05 -9.75 -3.69
N TYR A 208 12.13 -9.94 -2.74
CA TYR A 208 12.26 -10.94 -1.68
C TYR A 208 11.57 -12.27 -2.01
N ASN A 209 10.89 -12.37 -3.16
CA ASN A 209 10.10 -13.54 -3.56
C ASN A 209 9.08 -13.98 -2.48
N ILE A 210 8.39 -13.00 -1.87
CA ILE A 210 7.36 -13.24 -0.85
C ILE A 210 6.02 -12.74 -1.36
N MET A 211 5.04 -13.64 -1.45
CA MET A 211 3.71 -13.32 -1.96
C MET A 211 2.74 -12.89 -0.84
N PRO A 212 2.38 -11.60 -0.71
CA PRO A 212 1.32 -11.17 0.20
C PRO A 212 -0.08 -11.59 -0.33
N ASP A 213 -1.10 -11.49 0.52
CA ASP A 213 -2.50 -11.68 0.09
C ASP A 213 -3.10 -10.41 -0.52
N LEU A 214 -2.65 -9.25 -0.03
CA LEU A 214 -3.01 -7.92 -0.52
C LEU A 214 -1.77 -7.03 -0.60
N THR A 215 -1.76 -6.11 -1.57
CA THR A 215 -0.74 -5.08 -1.75
C THR A 215 -1.40 -3.71 -1.85
N CYS A 216 -0.85 -2.74 -1.12
CA CYS A 216 -1.19 -1.32 -1.27
C CYS A 216 -0.11 -0.62 -2.09
N LEU A 217 -0.51 0.24 -3.02
CA LEU A 217 0.35 0.98 -3.94
C LEU A 217 -0.02 2.46 -3.91
N GLY A 218 0.91 3.30 -4.38
CA GLY A 218 0.70 4.72 -4.55
C GLY A 218 1.94 5.36 -5.16
N LYS A 219 2.10 6.67 -4.97
CA LYS A 219 3.28 7.42 -5.40
C LYS A 219 3.61 7.24 -6.89
N ILE A 220 4.49 6.29 -7.23
CA ILE A 220 4.97 6.04 -8.60
C ILE A 220 3.81 5.73 -9.55
N ILE A 221 2.81 4.97 -9.11
CA ILE A 221 1.65 4.64 -9.96
C ILE A 221 0.77 5.85 -10.33
N GLY A 222 1.01 7.01 -9.71
CA GLY A 222 0.35 8.28 -10.08
C GLY A 222 1.22 9.20 -10.91
N GLY A 223 2.49 8.86 -11.18
CA GLY A 223 3.40 9.70 -11.96
C GLY A 223 3.57 11.12 -11.42
N GLY A 224 3.39 11.32 -10.10
CA GLY A 224 3.40 12.63 -9.44
C GLY A 224 2.04 13.24 -9.14
N LEU A 225 0.93 12.63 -9.60
CA LEU A 225 -0.43 13.00 -9.22
C LEU A 225 -0.98 12.14 -8.06
N PRO A 226 -2.01 12.61 -7.33
CA PRO A 226 -2.65 11.83 -6.26
C PRO A 226 -3.29 10.54 -6.77
N VAL A 227 -2.67 9.40 -6.45
CA VAL A 227 -3.17 8.05 -6.71
C VAL A 227 -2.72 7.13 -5.59
N GLY A 228 -3.62 6.23 -5.20
CA GLY A 228 -3.28 4.98 -4.53
C GLY A 228 -3.97 3.83 -5.23
N ALA A 229 -3.61 2.61 -4.87
CA ALA A 229 -4.36 1.42 -5.26
C ALA A 229 -4.23 0.34 -4.19
N TYR A 230 -5.21 -0.54 -4.11
CA TYR A 230 -5.08 -1.78 -3.36
C TYR A 230 -5.54 -2.94 -4.24
N GLY A 231 -4.82 -4.05 -4.17
CA GLY A 231 -5.07 -5.22 -4.99
C GLY A 231 -4.53 -6.47 -4.34
N GLY A 232 -4.79 -7.62 -4.95
CA GLY A 232 -4.33 -8.90 -4.42
C GLY A 232 -5.10 -10.06 -5.04
N ARG A 233 -5.21 -11.15 -4.29
CA ARG A 233 -5.95 -12.34 -4.71
C ARG A 233 -7.39 -12.02 -5.07
N ARG A 234 -7.87 -12.60 -6.18
CA ARG A 234 -9.19 -12.32 -6.75
C ARG A 234 -10.32 -12.72 -5.81
N ASP A 235 -10.21 -13.84 -5.10
CA ASP A 235 -11.24 -14.29 -4.16
C ASP A 235 -11.48 -13.29 -3.01
N ILE A 236 -10.42 -12.61 -2.58
CA ILE A 236 -10.49 -11.53 -1.59
C ILE A 236 -11.09 -10.27 -2.24
N MET A 237 -10.50 -9.82 -3.36
CA MET A 237 -10.87 -8.56 -4.00
C MET A 237 -12.32 -8.51 -4.51
N LYS A 238 -12.91 -9.65 -4.89
CA LYS A 238 -14.33 -9.76 -5.27
C LYS A 238 -15.31 -9.43 -4.15
N ARG A 239 -14.86 -9.33 -2.90
CA ARG A 239 -15.69 -8.90 -1.77
C ARG A 239 -15.95 -7.39 -1.75
N ILE A 240 -15.22 -6.61 -2.53
CA ILE A 240 -15.42 -5.16 -2.63
C ILE A 240 -16.63 -4.83 -3.50
N ALA A 241 -17.43 -3.85 -3.06
CA ALA A 241 -18.54 -3.31 -3.84
C ALA A 241 -18.06 -2.75 -5.21
N PRO A 242 -18.83 -2.93 -6.30
CA PRO A 242 -20.20 -3.45 -6.32
C PRO A 242 -20.32 -4.98 -6.45
N GLU A 243 -19.23 -5.74 -6.64
CA GLU A 243 -19.32 -7.21 -6.79
C GLU A 243 -19.61 -7.91 -5.45
N GLY A 244 -19.06 -7.39 -4.35
CA GLY A 244 -19.30 -7.88 -3.00
C GLY A 244 -19.92 -6.84 -2.05
N ASN A 245 -19.92 -7.17 -0.76
CA ASN A 245 -20.61 -6.40 0.28
C ASN A 245 -19.71 -5.44 1.09
N ILE A 246 -18.41 -5.42 0.84
CA ILE A 246 -17.47 -4.54 1.54
C ILE A 246 -17.37 -3.22 0.79
N TYR A 247 -17.82 -2.14 1.43
CA TYR A 247 -17.96 -0.85 0.77
C TYR A 247 -16.64 -0.08 0.66
N GLN A 248 -16.37 0.41 -0.55
CA GLN A 248 -15.40 1.46 -0.85
C GLN A 248 -15.84 2.17 -2.13
N ALA A 249 -15.79 3.49 -2.12
CA ALA A 249 -16.03 4.35 -3.29
C ALA A 249 -15.11 5.57 -3.22
N GLY A 250 -14.90 6.24 -4.35
CA GLY A 250 -14.16 7.49 -4.42
C GLY A 250 -14.52 8.26 -5.69
N THR A 251 -14.95 9.51 -5.54
CA THR A 251 -15.47 10.33 -6.66
C THR A 251 -14.43 10.60 -7.74
N LEU A 252 -13.16 10.74 -7.35
CA LEU A 252 -12.04 11.08 -8.24
C LEU A 252 -11.09 9.89 -8.48
N SER A 253 -11.46 8.71 -7.99
CA SER A 253 -10.69 7.50 -8.22
C SER A 253 -10.69 7.18 -9.71
N GLY A 254 -9.53 6.84 -10.27
CA GLY A 254 -9.38 6.59 -11.70
C GLY A 254 -9.42 7.86 -12.59
N ASN A 255 -9.18 9.06 -12.04
CA ASN A 255 -9.18 10.28 -12.85
C ASN A 255 -8.15 10.23 -14.01
N PRO A 256 -8.50 10.75 -15.20
CA PRO A 256 -7.72 10.54 -16.42
C PRO A 256 -6.30 11.09 -16.36
N LEU A 257 -6.08 12.24 -15.70
CA LEU A 257 -4.75 12.85 -15.60
C LEU A 257 -3.77 11.95 -14.86
N ALA A 258 -4.21 11.42 -13.72
CA ALA A 258 -3.35 10.59 -12.88
C ALA A 258 -3.13 9.20 -13.48
N MET A 259 -4.15 8.64 -14.16
CA MET A 259 -4.01 7.39 -14.91
C MET A 259 -3.03 7.53 -16.08
N ALA A 260 -3.09 8.64 -16.83
CA ALA A 260 -2.15 8.90 -17.93
C ALA A 260 -0.71 9.05 -17.43
N ALA A 261 -0.49 9.85 -16.38
CA ALA A 261 0.85 10.04 -15.80
C ALA A 261 1.44 8.73 -15.24
N GLY A 262 0.62 7.97 -14.51
CA GLY A 262 0.97 6.67 -13.96
C GLY A 262 1.32 5.65 -15.04
N MET A 263 0.45 5.52 -16.05
CA MET A 263 0.65 4.60 -17.18
C MET A 263 1.95 4.91 -17.92
N THR A 264 2.19 6.17 -18.29
CA THR A 264 3.44 6.57 -18.97
C THR A 264 4.66 6.29 -18.11
N THR A 265 4.58 6.58 -16.80
CA THR A 265 5.66 6.29 -15.86
C THR A 265 5.98 4.79 -15.82
N LEU A 266 4.96 3.93 -15.70
CA LEU A 266 5.16 2.48 -15.68
C LEU A 266 5.63 1.92 -17.03
N ILE A 267 5.23 2.52 -18.16
CA ILE A 267 5.75 2.14 -19.50
C ILE A 267 7.26 2.36 -19.55
N ILE A 268 7.74 3.53 -19.11
CA ILE A 268 9.16 3.86 -19.10
C ILE A 268 9.93 2.92 -18.15
N LEU A 269 9.36 2.63 -16.97
CA LEU A 269 9.94 1.70 -16.01
C LEU A 269 10.00 0.24 -16.49
N LYS A 270 9.37 -0.13 -17.62
CA LYS A 270 9.62 -1.44 -18.23
C LYS A 270 11.07 -1.58 -18.72
N ASN A 271 11.79 -0.48 -18.94
CA ASN A 271 13.23 -0.54 -19.20
C ASN A 271 13.97 -0.95 -17.92
N LYS A 272 14.50 -2.18 -17.92
CA LYS A 272 15.22 -2.76 -16.78
C LYS A 272 16.52 -2.04 -16.42
N GLU A 273 17.09 -1.24 -17.32
CA GLU A 273 18.30 -0.45 -17.02
C GLU A 273 18.08 0.62 -15.94
N ILE A 274 16.83 0.90 -15.56
CA ILE A 274 16.47 1.85 -14.51
C ILE A 274 16.65 1.24 -13.10
N TYR A 275 16.71 -0.09 -12.97
CA TYR A 275 16.79 -0.81 -11.69
C TYR A 275 18.20 -1.30 -11.36
#